data_AF-A0A3D3SUJ6-F1
#
_entry.id   AF-A0A3D3SUJ6-F1
#
_cell.length_a   1.000
_cell.length_b   1.000
_cell.length_c   1.000
_cell.angle_alpha   90.00
_cell.angle_beta   90.00
_cell.angle_gamma   90.00
#
_symmetry.space_group_name_H-M   'P 1'
#
loop_
_entity.id
_entity.type
_entity.pdbx_description
1 polymer ?
#
loop_
_entity_poly.entity_id
_entity_poly.type
_entity_poly.pdbx_seq_one_letter_code
_entity_poly.pdbx_strand_id
1 'polypeptide(L)'
;MMDWTTRHCRFFHRLLAPNALLYTEMVTAAAVIYGKRDRLLGFNTAEHPVALQLGGSDPKALAEAAAIGQALGYDEINLNCGCPSDRVQKGAFGACLMREPMLVADCVQAMRESVSVPVTIKHRIGVDDENDYAFLFRFIEPLYAQGCKVFIVHARTALLKGLSPKENREIPPLHYDRLKALKQDFPQAQFVLNGGLTDALAVHWLDALQADGLMLGRAAYHNPWLLRDLDALLFGEDPARPEHREAV
;
A
#
# COMPACT_ATOMS: atom_id res chain seq x y z
N MET A 1 3.41 1.69 -7.29
CA MET A 1 3.96 0.61 -8.15
C MET A 1 5.21 1.12 -8.85
N MET A 2 6.38 0.48 -8.64
CA MET A 2 7.65 0.90 -9.26
C MET A 2 7.54 1.09 -10.78
N ASP A 3 8.15 2.16 -11.27
CA ASP A 3 8.20 2.66 -12.64
C ASP A 3 6.83 3.02 -13.24
N TRP A 4 5.72 2.90 -12.50
CA TRP A 4 4.37 3.09 -13.01
C TRP A 4 3.70 4.29 -12.33
N THR A 5 3.60 4.29 -10.99
CA THR A 5 2.92 5.37 -10.24
C THR A 5 3.85 6.57 -9.99
N THR A 6 4.49 7.03 -11.06
CA THR A 6 5.22 8.31 -11.09
C THR A 6 4.25 9.47 -10.85
N ARG A 7 4.77 10.68 -10.55
CA ARG A 7 3.93 11.89 -10.40
C ARG A 7 3.03 12.16 -11.61
N HIS A 8 3.50 11.82 -12.82
CA HIS A 8 2.73 11.99 -14.05
C HIS A 8 1.54 11.03 -14.13
N CYS A 9 1.76 9.75 -13.80
CA CYS A 9 0.69 8.75 -13.73
C CYS A 9 -0.30 9.07 -12.61
N ARG A 10 0.18 9.50 -11.44
CA ARG A 10 -0.68 9.88 -10.32
C ARG A 10 -1.53 11.10 -10.63
N PHE A 11 -0.98 12.12 -11.27
CA PHE A 11 -1.76 13.26 -11.75
C PHE A 11 -2.88 12.82 -12.71
N PHE A 12 -2.57 11.93 -13.66
CA PHE A 12 -3.59 11.37 -14.55
C PHE A 12 -4.66 10.56 -13.79
N HIS A 13 -4.27 9.71 -12.82
CA HIS A 13 -5.23 8.99 -11.99
C HIS A 13 -6.13 9.92 -11.17
N ARG A 14 -5.62 11.05 -10.68
CA ARG A 14 -6.42 12.06 -9.95
C ARG A 14 -7.58 12.59 -10.80
N LEU A 15 -7.37 12.80 -12.10
CA LEU A 15 -8.44 13.26 -13.01
C LEU A 15 -9.60 12.26 -13.10
N LEU A 16 -9.32 10.97 -12.90
CA LEU A 16 -10.32 9.91 -13.01
C LEU A 16 -10.97 9.57 -11.66
N ALA A 17 -10.21 9.61 -10.57
CA ALA A 17 -10.68 9.29 -9.23
C ALA A 17 -10.33 10.40 -8.23
N PRO A 18 -11.12 11.49 -8.18
CA PRO A 18 -10.86 12.63 -7.32
C PRO A 18 -10.86 12.30 -5.82
N ASN A 19 -11.52 11.21 -5.39
CA ASN A 19 -11.58 10.83 -3.98
C ASN A 19 -10.53 9.78 -3.58
N ALA A 20 -9.77 9.25 -4.54
CA ALA A 20 -8.80 8.18 -4.25
C ALA A 20 -7.57 8.70 -3.50
N LEU A 21 -7.06 7.89 -2.57
CA LEU A 21 -5.71 8.03 -2.02
C LEU A 21 -4.69 7.49 -3.02
N LEU A 22 -3.80 8.35 -3.52
CA LEU A 22 -2.74 7.97 -4.44
C LEU A 22 -1.50 7.52 -3.67
N TYR A 23 -0.75 6.55 -4.19
CA TYR A 23 0.50 6.10 -3.59
C TYR A 23 1.68 6.34 -4.53
N THR A 24 2.79 6.80 -3.97
CA THR A 24 4.06 6.90 -4.70
C THR A 24 4.56 5.53 -5.17
N GLU A 25 5.62 5.56 -5.98
CA GLU A 25 6.53 4.42 -6.02
C GLU A 25 7.16 4.19 -4.65
N MET A 26 7.68 2.97 -4.42
CA MET A 26 8.39 2.69 -3.17
C MET A 26 9.77 3.36 -3.23
N VAL A 27 10.09 4.19 -2.23
CA VAL A 27 11.39 4.85 -2.09
C VAL A 27 12.07 4.37 -0.82
N THR A 28 13.36 4.08 -0.85
CA THR A 28 14.04 3.61 0.36
C THR A 28 14.29 4.76 1.33
N ALA A 29 14.29 4.49 2.64
CA ALA A 29 14.58 5.49 3.67
C ALA A 29 15.92 6.19 3.41
N ALA A 30 16.96 5.43 3.07
CA ALA A 30 18.27 5.99 2.71
C ALA A 30 18.22 6.93 1.49
N ALA A 31 17.40 6.62 0.47
CA ALA A 31 17.25 7.50 -0.68
C ALA A 31 16.49 8.80 -0.33
N VAL A 32 15.54 8.75 0.61
CA VAL A 32 14.86 9.94 1.14
C VAL A 32 15.85 10.82 1.93
N ILE A 33 16.65 10.22 2.80
CA ILE A 33 17.58 10.96 3.67
C ILE A 33 18.73 11.56 2.86
N TYR A 34 19.41 10.77 2.04
CA TYR A 34 20.68 11.17 1.40
C TYR A 34 20.56 11.50 -0.08
N GLY A 35 19.43 11.18 -0.72
CA GLY A 35 19.24 11.33 -2.16
C GLY A 35 18.73 12.71 -2.60
N LYS A 36 18.50 12.84 -3.91
CA LYS A 36 17.92 14.06 -4.51
C LYS A 36 16.41 14.10 -4.32
N ARG A 37 15.98 14.63 -3.17
CA ARG A 37 14.57 14.62 -2.70
C ARG A 37 13.58 15.18 -3.72
N ASP A 38 13.84 16.31 -4.35
CA ASP A 38 12.94 16.89 -5.36
C ASP A 38 12.59 15.91 -6.50
N ARG A 39 13.60 15.19 -7.00
CA ARG A 39 13.39 14.17 -8.03
C ARG A 39 12.65 12.94 -7.52
N LEU A 40 12.93 12.52 -6.29
CA LEU A 40 12.42 11.27 -5.71
C LEU A 40 11.01 11.43 -5.13
N LEU A 41 10.70 12.60 -4.59
CA LEU A 41 9.55 12.86 -3.73
C LEU A 41 8.70 14.04 -4.21
N GLY A 42 9.09 14.76 -5.26
CA GLY A 42 8.29 15.86 -5.79
C GLY A 42 6.96 15.39 -6.37
N PHE A 43 5.89 16.12 -6.06
CA PHE A 43 4.53 15.89 -6.54
C PHE A 43 3.82 17.23 -6.80
N ASN A 44 2.75 17.23 -7.58
CA ASN A 44 1.87 18.38 -7.82
C ASN A 44 0.79 18.43 -6.73
N THR A 45 0.44 19.62 -6.24
CA THR A 45 -0.59 19.79 -5.19
C THR A 45 -1.96 19.18 -5.56
N ALA A 46 -2.30 19.07 -6.84
CA ALA A 46 -3.50 18.38 -7.29
C ALA A 46 -3.51 16.88 -6.92
N GLU A 47 -2.34 16.26 -6.67
CA GLU A 47 -2.25 14.84 -6.32
C GLU A 47 -2.85 14.52 -4.93
N HIS A 48 -3.13 15.51 -4.08
CA HIS A 48 -3.75 15.25 -2.77
C HIS A 48 -5.14 14.58 -2.88
N PRO A 49 -5.46 13.61 -2.00
CA PRO A 49 -4.56 13.01 -1.00
C PRO A 49 -3.55 12.03 -1.62
N VAL A 50 -2.29 12.09 -1.16
CA VAL A 50 -1.16 11.26 -1.62
C VAL A 50 -0.31 10.71 -0.47
N ALA A 51 -0.03 9.41 -0.51
CA ALA A 51 0.78 8.68 0.44
C ALA A 51 2.19 8.41 -0.09
N LEU A 52 3.21 8.60 0.76
CA LEU A 52 4.59 8.19 0.48
C LEU A 52 4.81 6.76 0.98
N GLN A 53 5.21 5.86 0.08
CA GLN A 53 5.61 4.50 0.47
C GLN A 53 7.13 4.38 0.66
N LEU A 54 7.54 4.06 1.89
CA LEU A 54 8.92 3.85 2.29
C LEU A 54 9.31 2.36 2.28
N GLY A 55 10.58 2.10 1.94
CA GLY A 55 11.25 0.82 2.14
C GLY A 55 12.44 0.94 3.07
N GLY A 56 12.53 0.08 4.09
CA GLY A 56 13.63 0.05 5.05
C GLY A 56 13.30 -0.84 6.24
N SER A 57 14.25 -0.96 7.16
CA SER A 57 14.13 -1.78 8.38
C SER A 57 14.90 -1.23 9.58
N ASP A 58 15.53 -0.06 9.44
CA ASP A 58 16.14 0.66 10.57
C ASP A 58 15.11 1.67 11.12
N PRO A 59 14.68 1.53 12.39
CA PRO A 59 13.64 2.40 12.94
C PRO A 59 14.01 3.89 12.91
N LYS A 60 15.28 4.25 13.14
CA LYS A 60 15.72 5.65 13.18
C LYS A 60 15.71 6.28 11.79
N ALA A 61 16.23 5.57 10.79
CA ALA A 61 16.23 6.01 9.40
C ALA A 61 14.80 6.11 8.85
N LEU A 62 13.92 5.17 9.22
CA LEU A 62 12.51 5.24 8.82
C LEU A 62 11.77 6.42 9.47
N ALA A 63 12.03 6.71 10.75
CA ALA A 63 11.50 7.90 11.42
C ALA A 63 11.97 9.20 10.76
N GLU A 64 13.27 9.31 10.45
CA GLU A 64 13.80 10.48 9.74
C GLU A 64 13.18 10.64 8.34
N ALA A 65 13.08 9.54 7.58
CA ALA A 65 12.47 9.54 6.25
C ALA A 65 10.97 9.89 6.31
N ALA A 66 10.24 9.41 7.32
CA ALA A 66 8.84 9.74 7.55
C ALA A 66 8.67 11.24 7.84
N ALA A 67 9.48 11.80 8.74
CA ALA A 67 9.48 13.23 9.06
C ALA A 67 9.77 14.10 7.82
N ILE A 68 10.72 13.69 6.97
CA ILE A 68 10.98 14.35 5.68
C ILE A 68 9.76 14.27 4.75
N GLY A 69 9.13 13.09 4.66
CA GLY A 69 7.90 12.90 3.88
C GLY A 69 6.77 13.84 4.34
N GLN A 70 6.48 13.88 5.63
CA GLN A 70 5.47 14.79 6.16
C GLN A 70 5.82 16.25 5.90
N ALA A 71 7.09 16.65 6.10
CA ALA A 71 7.52 18.03 5.87
C ALA A 71 7.37 18.47 4.40
N LEU A 72 7.40 17.52 3.45
CA LEU A 72 7.11 17.77 2.03
C LEU A 72 5.61 17.80 1.71
N GLY A 73 4.75 17.46 2.68
CA GLY A 73 3.30 17.56 2.57
C GLY A 73 2.57 16.25 2.26
N TYR A 74 3.22 15.08 2.30
CA TYR A 74 2.49 13.81 2.12
C TYR A 74 1.42 13.61 3.21
N ASP A 75 0.24 13.14 2.82
CA ASP A 75 -0.92 12.97 3.71
C ASP A 75 -0.86 11.68 4.54
N GLU A 76 -0.01 10.73 4.13
CA GLU A 76 0.19 9.43 4.77
C GLU A 76 1.61 8.93 4.52
N ILE A 77 2.20 8.26 5.52
CA ILE A 77 3.47 7.52 5.37
C ILE A 77 3.19 6.02 5.46
N ASN A 78 3.48 5.28 4.40
CA ASN A 78 3.25 3.83 4.33
C ASN A 78 4.56 3.05 4.36
N LEU A 79 4.65 1.99 5.17
CA LEU A 79 5.79 1.07 5.19
C LEU A 79 5.53 -0.15 4.30
N ASN A 80 6.48 -0.45 3.40
CA ASN A 80 6.42 -1.63 2.53
C ASN A 80 6.92 -2.89 3.25
N CYS A 81 6.01 -3.82 3.50
CA CYS A 81 6.27 -5.17 4.00
C CYS A 81 5.78 -6.24 3.00
N GLY A 82 5.79 -5.95 1.70
CA GLY A 82 5.12 -6.80 0.69
C GLY A 82 5.88 -7.04 -0.62
N CYS A 83 6.97 -6.33 -0.87
CA CYS A 83 7.79 -6.51 -2.07
C CYS A 83 8.63 -7.80 -2.00
N PRO A 84 8.49 -8.75 -2.94
CA PRO A 84 9.23 -10.01 -2.92
C PRO A 84 10.60 -9.96 -3.62
N SER A 85 10.99 -8.84 -4.24
CA SER A 85 12.16 -8.80 -5.13
C SER A 85 13.50 -9.01 -4.41
N ASP A 86 14.44 -9.69 -5.05
CA ASP A 86 15.79 -9.97 -4.50
C ASP A 86 16.54 -8.72 -4.03
N ARG A 87 16.42 -7.60 -4.76
CA ARG A 87 17.07 -6.33 -4.39
C ARG A 87 16.59 -5.83 -3.02
N VAL A 88 15.32 -6.05 -2.73
CA VAL A 88 14.66 -5.63 -1.50
C VAL A 88 15.00 -6.59 -0.35
N GLN A 89 15.06 -7.90 -0.63
CA GLN A 89 15.56 -8.89 0.32
C GLN A 89 17.01 -8.61 0.75
N LYS A 90 17.90 -8.29 -0.20
CA LYS A 90 19.31 -7.92 0.10
C LYS A 90 19.44 -6.65 0.94
N GLY A 91 18.47 -5.75 0.85
CA GLY A 91 18.40 -4.55 1.70
C GLY A 91 17.69 -4.78 3.03
N ALA A 92 17.26 -6.02 3.32
CA ALA A 92 16.49 -6.40 4.51
C ALA A 92 15.17 -5.61 4.67
N PHE A 93 14.40 -5.41 3.59
CA PHE A 93 13.06 -4.82 3.68
C PHE A 93 12.05 -5.56 2.78
N GLY A 94 10.78 -5.13 2.76
CA GLY A 94 9.72 -5.77 1.94
C GLY A 94 9.16 -7.04 2.56
N ALA A 95 8.79 -8.03 1.75
CA ALA A 95 8.05 -9.20 2.22
C ALA A 95 8.82 -10.05 3.24
N CYS A 96 10.16 -10.04 3.23
CA CYS A 96 10.95 -10.76 4.23
C CYS A 96 10.72 -10.24 5.66
N LEU A 97 10.33 -8.97 5.82
CA LEU A 97 10.04 -8.38 7.12
C LEU A 97 8.81 -8.98 7.81
N MET A 98 7.96 -9.71 7.08
CA MET A 98 6.84 -10.41 7.73
C MET A 98 7.30 -11.50 8.71
N ARG A 99 8.55 -11.98 8.59
CA ARG A 99 9.18 -12.90 9.54
C ARG A 99 9.75 -12.21 10.79
N GLU A 100 9.83 -10.88 10.78
CA GLU A 100 10.44 -10.07 11.83
C GLU A 100 9.40 -9.07 12.41
N PRO A 101 8.26 -9.56 12.94
CA PRO A 101 7.13 -8.69 13.26
C PRO A 101 7.43 -7.67 14.36
N MET A 102 8.30 -8.01 15.33
CA MET A 102 8.74 -7.06 16.36
C MET A 102 9.59 -5.93 15.78
N LEU A 103 10.50 -6.24 14.85
CA LEU A 103 11.28 -5.21 14.16
C LEU A 103 10.38 -4.25 13.39
N VAL A 104 9.37 -4.78 12.70
CA VAL A 104 8.39 -3.94 11.99
C VAL A 104 7.57 -3.10 12.96
N ALA A 105 7.20 -3.66 14.12
CA ALA A 105 6.51 -2.92 15.18
C ALA A 105 7.35 -1.74 15.68
N ASP A 106 8.65 -1.95 15.92
CA ASP A 106 9.59 -0.90 16.33
C ASP A 106 9.74 0.18 15.25
N CYS A 107 9.82 -0.23 13.97
CA CYS A 107 9.85 0.69 12.84
C CYS A 107 8.59 1.56 12.78
N VAL A 108 7.40 0.95 12.90
CA VAL A 108 6.13 1.67 12.88
C VAL A 108 6.01 2.62 14.06
N GLN A 109 6.40 2.18 15.27
CA GLN A 109 6.40 3.04 16.44
C GLN A 109 7.28 4.27 16.21
N ALA A 110 8.54 4.08 15.79
CA ALA A 110 9.47 5.17 15.56
C ALA A 110 8.98 6.15 14.47
N MET A 111 8.40 5.62 13.39
CA MET A 111 7.77 6.45 12.37
C MET A 111 6.60 7.26 12.95
N ARG A 112 5.68 6.63 13.67
CA ARG A 112 4.51 7.30 14.28
C ARG A 112 4.90 8.38 15.28
N GLU A 113 5.97 8.19 16.04
CA GLU A 113 6.46 9.20 16.99
C GLU A 113 7.10 10.40 16.29
N SER A 114 7.50 10.27 15.02
CA SER A 114 8.15 11.33 14.23
C SER A 114 7.20 12.17 13.37
N VAL A 115 5.95 11.72 13.18
CA VAL A 115 4.96 12.39 12.31
C VAL A 115 3.58 12.44 12.96
N SER A 116 2.77 13.42 12.53
CA SER A 116 1.35 13.55 12.89
C SER A 116 0.40 12.93 11.85
N VAL A 117 0.85 12.75 10.60
CA VAL A 117 0.06 12.06 9.56
C VAL A 117 -0.02 10.56 9.85
N PRO A 118 -1.04 9.85 9.34
CA PRO A 118 -1.16 8.41 9.51
C PRO A 118 0.08 7.64 9.04
N VAL A 119 0.50 6.67 9.84
CA VAL A 119 1.49 5.65 9.45
C VAL A 119 0.78 4.33 9.23
N THR A 120 0.95 3.76 8.04
CA THR A 120 0.21 2.58 7.58
C THR A 120 1.16 1.50 7.07
N ILE A 121 0.68 0.26 6.92
CA ILE A 121 1.50 -0.86 6.43
C ILE A 121 0.86 -1.45 5.18
N LYS A 122 1.69 -1.74 4.16
CA LYS A 122 1.28 -2.59 3.03
C LYS A 122 2.03 -3.92 3.06
N HIS A 123 1.31 -5.03 3.20
CA HIS A 123 1.89 -6.36 3.38
C HIS A 123 1.24 -7.43 2.48
N ARG A 124 1.73 -8.66 2.60
CA ARG A 124 1.21 -9.90 1.99
C ARG A 124 0.49 -10.72 3.04
N ILE A 125 -0.09 -11.87 2.68
CA ILE A 125 -0.73 -12.77 3.66
C ILE A 125 0.18 -13.87 4.20
N GLY A 126 1.42 -13.95 3.70
CA GLY A 126 2.36 -15.02 4.02
C GLY A 126 3.66 -14.90 3.23
N VAL A 127 4.66 -15.69 3.60
CA VAL A 127 5.96 -15.77 2.93
C VAL A 127 6.36 -17.22 2.76
N ASP A 128 6.65 -17.62 1.52
CA ASP A 128 6.99 -19.00 1.15
C ASP A 128 5.95 -20.01 1.69
N ASP A 129 6.39 -20.98 2.50
CA ASP A 129 5.59 -21.99 3.19
C ASP A 129 4.90 -21.48 4.46
N GLU A 130 5.35 -20.35 5.01
CA GLU A 130 4.72 -19.68 6.15
C GLU A 130 3.55 -18.80 5.69
N ASN A 131 2.41 -19.43 5.44
CA ASN A 131 1.25 -18.77 4.82
C ASN A 131 -0.11 -19.14 5.45
N ASP A 132 -0.07 -19.72 6.66
CA ASP A 132 -1.27 -19.93 7.45
C ASP A 132 -1.77 -18.62 8.11
N TYR A 133 -2.99 -18.66 8.64
CA TYR A 133 -3.53 -17.49 9.31
C TYR A 133 -2.79 -17.14 10.60
N ALA A 134 -2.24 -18.14 11.31
CA ALA A 134 -1.51 -17.91 12.55
C ALA A 134 -0.25 -17.07 12.31
N PHE A 135 0.47 -17.30 11.20
CA PHE A 135 1.57 -16.46 10.75
C PHE A 135 1.12 -15.03 10.50
N LEU A 136 0.03 -14.85 9.75
CA LEU A 136 -0.51 -13.51 9.47
C LEU A 136 -0.94 -12.78 10.74
N PHE A 137 -1.62 -13.47 11.67
CA PHE A 137 -2.02 -12.91 12.97
C PHE A 137 -0.79 -12.47 13.77
N ARG A 138 0.24 -13.34 13.90
CA ARG A 138 1.50 -13.00 14.58
C ARG A 138 2.24 -11.81 13.96
N PHE A 139 2.02 -11.55 12.67
CA PHE A 139 2.54 -10.35 12.02
C PHE A 139 1.73 -9.10 12.37
N ILE A 140 0.40 -9.17 12.42
CA ILE A 140 -0.47 -8.00 12.62
C ILE A 140 -0.52 -7.57 14.10
N GLU A 141 -0.59 -8.52 15.02
CA GLU A 141 -0.80 -8.27 16.46
C GLU A 141 0.17 -7.23 17.06
N PRO A 142 1.52 -7.36 16.94
CA PRO A 142 2.43 -6.40 17.55
C PRO A 142 2.38 -5.02 16.87
N LEU A 143 2.15 -4.95 15.56
CA LEU A 143 1.98 -3.67 14.84
C LEU A 143 0.73 -2.94 15.32
N TYR A 144 -0.37 -3.67 15.50
CA TYR A 144 -1.63 -3.13 16.00
C TYR A 144 -1.49 -2.63 17.45
N ALA A 145 -0.76 -3.37 18.29
CA ALA A 145 -0.44 -2.99 19.66
C ALA A 145 0.40 -1.70 19.73
N GLN A 146 1.33 -1.51 18.78
CA GLN A 146 2.09 -0.27 18.60
C GLN A 146 1.30 0.88 17.93
N GLY A 147 -0.01 0.71 17.76
CA GLY A 147 -0.91 1.76 17.29
C GLY A 147 -1.03 1.88 15.77
N CYS A 148 -0.51 0.94 14.97
CA CYS A 148 -0.87 0.85 13.56
C CYS A 148 -2.35 0.49 13.43
N LYS A 149 -3.12 1.28 12.66
CA LYS A 149 -4.56 1.06 12.48
C LYS A 149 -4.98 0.79 11.04
N VAL A 150 -4.11 0.99 10.06
CA VAL A 150 -4.45 0.79 8.65
C VAL A 150 -3.50 -0.22 8.02
N PHE A 151 -4.07 -1.30 7.48
CA PHE A 151 -3.36 -2.41 6.88
C PHE A 151 -3.86 -2.66 5.46
N ILE A 152 -2.97 -2.49 4.49
CA ILE A 152 -3.23 -2.78 3.09
C ILE A 152 -2.76 -4.21 2.81
N VAL A 153 -3.73 -5.11 2.62
CA VAL A 153 -3.53 -6.56 2.52
C VAL A 153 -3.47 -6.98 1.05
N HIS A 154 -2.28 -7.24 0.52
CA HIS A 154 -2.20 -8.00 -0.73
C HIS A 154 -2.50 -9.46 -0.43
N ALA A 155 -3.68 -9.93 -0.84
CA ALA A 155 -4.23 -11.24 -0.51
C ALA A 155 -3.55 -12.44 -1.21
N ARG A 156 -2.24 -12.34 -1.49
CA ARG A 156 -1.39 -13.41 -2.02
C ARG A 156 -0.16 -13.58 -1.14
N THR A 157 0.26 -14.82 -0.93
CA THR A 157 1.58 -15.13 -0.35
C THR A 157 2.70 -14.58 -1.24
N ALA A 158 3.80 -14.13 -0.63
CA ALA A 158 5.02 -13.79 -1.34
C ALA A 158 5.93 -15.03 -1.41
N LEU A 159 6.28 -15.48 -2.61
CA LEU A 159 7.31 -16.49 -2.79
C LEU A 159 8.64 -15.78 -3.06
N LEU A 160 9.59 -15.91 -2.15
CA LEU A 160 10.86 -15.17 -2.18
C LEU A 160 11.91 -15.83 -3.09
N LYS A 161 11.65 -17.05 -3.53
CA LYS A 161 12.52 -17.82 -4.45
C LYS A 161 11.73 -18.32 -5.65
N GLY A 162 12.41 -18.42 -6.78
CA GLY A 162 11.90 -19.10 -7.97
C GLY A 162 10.89 -18.33 -8.80
N LEU A 163 10.36 -17.19 -8.34
CA LEU A 163 9.42 -16.36 -9.08
C LEU A 163 9.90 -14.91 -9.19
N SER A 164 9.74 -14.33 -10.38
CA SER A 164 9.88 -12.88 -10.57
C SER A 164 8.83 -12.10 -9.77
N PRO A 165 9.03 -10.79 -9.53
CA PRO A 165 8.01 -9.95 -8.91
C PRO A 165 6.67 -9.92 -9.66
N LYS A 166 6.68 -10.12 -10.99
CA LYS A 166 5.45 -10.19 -11.80
C LYS A 166 4.68 -11.47 -11.51
N GLU A 167 5.35 -12.62 -11.61
CA GLU A 167 4.77 -13.94 -11.34
C GLU A 167 4.24 -14.03 -9.91
N ASN A 168 4.93 -13.42 -8.95
CA ASN A 168 4.50 -13.28 -7.56
C ASN A 168 3.15 -12.55 -7.37
N ARG A 169 2.62 -11.88 -8.40
CA ARG A 169 1.32 -11.21 -8.40
C ARG A 169 0.27 -11.96 -9.22
N GLU A 170 0.63 -13.09 -9.81
CA GLU A 170 -0.22 -13.85 -10.74
C GLU A 170 -0.37 -15.31 -10.28
N ILE A 171 0.74 -15.97 -9.94
CA ILE A 171 0.79 -17.41 -9.68
C ILE A 171 0.24 -17.78 -8.29
N PRO A 172 0.68 -17.16 -7.16
CA PRO A 172 0.10 -17.52 -5.86
C PRO A 172 -1.40 -17.23 -5.84
N PRO A 173 -2.23 -18.15 -5.33
CA PRO A 173 -3.68 -17.97 -5.25
C PRO A 173 -4.05 -16.79 -4.35
N LEU A 174 -5.23 -16.23 -4.61
CA LEU A 174 -5.83 -15.20 -3.77
C LEU A 174 -6.58 -15.84 -2.60
N HIS A 175 -6.42 -15.29 -1.40
CA HIS A 175 -7.11 -15.72 -0.19
C HIS A 175 -7.75 -14.53 0.53
N TYR A 176 -8.89 -14.07 0.02
CA TYR A 176 -9.63 -12.94 0.58
C TYR A 176 -10.26 -13.25 1.95
N ASP A 177 -10.51 -14.52 2.24
CA ASP A 177 -10.96 -15.02 3.53
C ASP A 177 -10.02 -14.62 4.68
N ARG A 178 -8.71 -14.47 4.41
CA ARG A 178 -7.73 -13.99 5.38
C ARG A 178 -8.00 -12.58 5.85
N LEU A 179 -8.45 -11.69 4.96
CA LEU A 179 -8.83 -10.32 5.34
C LEU A 179 -10.06 -10.33 6.25
N LYS A 180 -11.05 -11.17 5.93
CA LYS A 180 -12.26 -11.31 6.76
C LYS A 180 -11.91 -11.77 8.18
N ALA A 181 -11.01 -12.74 8.32
CA ALA A 181 -10.53 -13.19 9.62
C ALA A 181 -9.80 -12.05 10.37
N LEU A 182 -8.93 -11.29 9.69
CA LEU A 182 -8.29 -10.12 10.29
C LEU A 182 -9.29 -9.07 10.78
N LYS A 183 -10.35 -8.79 10.02
CA LYS A 183 -11.40 -7.85 10.43
C LYS A 183 -12.16 -8.32 11.68
N GLN A 184 -12.34 -9.64 11.84
CA GLN A 184 -12.98 -10.22 13.02
C GLN A 184 -12.10 -10.09 14.26
N ASP A 185 -10.81 -10.36 14.14
CA ASP A 185 -9.86 -10.32 15.27
C ASP A 185 -9.48 -8.88 15.65
N PHE A 186 -9.44 -7.96 14.68
CA PHE A 186 -9.05 -6.57 14.86
C PHE A 186 -10.13 -5.60 14.34
N PRO A 187 -11.35 -5.57 14.93
CA PRO A 187 -12.49 -4.83 14.37
C PRO A 187 -12.29 -3.31 14.34
N GLN A 188 -11.39 -2.78 15.17
CA GLN A 188 -11.05 -1.35 15.22
C GLN A 188 -9.93 -0.95 14.23
N ALA A 189 -9.31 -1.93 13.55
CA ALA A 189 -8.39 -1.66 12.46
C ALA A 189 -9.14 -1.53 11.13
N GLN A 190 -8.54 -0.76 10.22
CA GLN A 190 -8.94 -0.65 8.84
C GLN A 190 -8.14 -1.62 7.98
N PHE A 191 -8.83 -2.46 7.22
CA PHE A 191 -8.23 -3.41 6.28
C PHE A 191 -8.62 -3.07 4.85
N VAL A 192 -7.63 -2.73 4.04
CA VAL A 192 -7.79 -2.40 2.62
C VAL A 192 -7.42 -3.62 1.78
N LEU A 193 -8.37 -4.13 0.99
CA LEU A 193 -8.15 -5.30 0.15
C LEU A 193 -7.30 -4.95 -1.08
N ASN A 194 -6.30 -5.78 -1.39
CA ASN A 194 -5.49 -5.64 -2.60
C ASN A 194 -5.24 -6.98 -3.32
N GLY A 195 -5.19 -6.89 -4.65
CA GLY A 195 -4.82 -7.98 -5.57
C GLY A 195 -6.05 -8.61 -6.21
N GLY A 196 -6.03 -8.81 -7.54
CA GLY A 196 -7.13 -9.49 -8.27
C GLY A 196 -8.36 -8.63 -8.59
N LEU A 197 -8.40 -7.37 -8.17
CA LEU A 197 -9.49 -6.44 -8.45
C LEU A 197 -9.32 -5.86 -9.87
N THR A 198 -10.13 -6.33 -10.82
CA THR A 198 -9.95 -6.03 -12.27
C THR A 198 -11.15 -5.38 -12.93
N ASP A 199 -12.28 -5.27 -12.24
CA ASP A 199 -13.51 -4.67 -12.74
C ASP A 199 -14.27 -3.96 -11.60
N ALA A 200 -15.37 -3.31 -11.95
CA ALA A 200 -16.19 -2.54 -11.02
C ALA A 200 -16.93 -3.42 -9.99
N LEU A 201 -17.06 -4.74 -10.23
CA LEU A 201 -17.65 -5.66 -9.25
C LEU A 201 -16.77 -5.81 -8.01
N ALA A 202 -15.53 -5.32 -8.05
CA ALA A 202 -14.65 -5.23 -6.89
C ALA A 202 -15.30 -4.56 -5.66
N VAL A 203 -16.24 -3.62 -5.85
CA VAL A 203 -16.96 -2.94 -4.75
C VAL A 203 -17.72 -3.91 -3.84
N HIS A 204 -18.16 -5.06 -4.37
CA HIS A 204 -18.84 -6.11 -3.59
C HIS A 204 -17.98 -6.61 -2.41
N TRP A 205 -16.65 -6.59 -2.55
CA TRP A 205 -15.74 -7.07 -1.50
C TRP A 205 -15.75 -6.19 -0.25
N LEU A 206 -16.19 -4.93 -0.35
CA LEU A 206 -16.37 -4.06 0.82
C LEU A 206 -17.38 -4.69 1.79
N ASP A 207 -18.56 -5.07 1.30
CA ASP A 207 -19.59 -5.68 2.13
C ASP A 207 -19.27 -7.15 2.47
N ALA A 208 -18.83 -7.93 1.48
CA ALA A 208 -18.63 -9.38 1.65
C ALA A 208 -17.56 -9.73 2.70
N LEU A 209 -16.54 -8.87 2.83
CA LEU A 209 -15.44 -9.04 3.77
C LEU A 209 -15.48 -8.05 4.93
N GLN A 210 -16.37 -7.07 4.90
CA GLN A 210 -16.31 -5.87 5.76
C GLN A 210 -14.96 -5.14 5.60
N ALA A 211 -14.44 -5.09 4.36
CA ALA A 211 -13.21 -4.38 4.06
C ALA A 211 -13.46 -2.86 4.09
N ASP A 212 -12.49 -2.11 4.59
CA ASP A 212 -12.59 -0.65 4.75
C ASP A 212 -12.15 0.11 3.49
N GLY A 213 -11.61 -0.60 2.51
CA GLY A 213 -11.21 -0.02 1.23
C GLY A 213 -10.69 -1.03 0.23
N LEU A 214 -10.47 -0.57 -0.99
CA LEU A 214 -9.89 -1.34 -2.09
C LEU A 214 -8.65 -0.61 -2.61
N MET A 215 -7.53 -1.32 -2.71
CA MET A 215 -6.34 -0.80 -3.40
C MET A 215 -6.20 -1.47 -4.77
N LEU A 216 -6.16 -0.63 -5.80
CA LEU A 216 -5.96 -1.03 -7.18
C LEU A 216 -4.50 -0.88 -7.59
N GLY A 217 -4.01 -1.86 -8.33
CA GLY A 217 -2.65 -1.86 -8.87
C GLY A 217 -2.68 -1.88 -10.39
N ARG A 218 -2.33 -3.03 -10.98
CA ARG A 218 -2.22 -3.20 -12.44
C ARG A 218 -3.48 -2.78 -13.21
N ALA A 219 -4.67 -3.05 -12.67
CA ALA A 219 -5.93 -2.68 -13.31
C ALA A 219 -6.06 -1.17 -13.51
N ALA A 220 -5.65 -0.36 -12.52
CA ALA A 220 -5.63 1.10 -12.62
C ALA A 220 -4.73 1.59 -13.75
N TYR A 221 -3.62 0.89 -14.03
CA TYR A 221 -2.69 1.27 -15.07
C TYR A 221 -3.12 0.78 -16.46
N HIS A 222 -3.62 -0.46 -16.56
CA HIS A 222 -4.00 -1.07 -17.85
C HIS A 222 -5.40 -0.69 -18.32
N ASN A 223 -6.32 -0.41 -17.39
CA ASN A 223 -7.66 0.08 -17.67
C ASN A 223 -8.00 1.24 -16.73
N PRO A 224 -7.40 2.43 -16.93
CA PRO A 224 -7.57 3.55 -16.01
C PRO A 224 -9.03 3.99 -15.83
N TRP A 225 -9.88 3.78 -16.83
CA TRP A 225 -11.31 4.10 -16.74
C TRP A 225 -12.03 3.38 -15.60
N LEU A 226 -11.52 2.22 -15.17
CA LEU A 226 -12.02 1.53 -13.97
C LEU A 226 -11.96 2.43 -12.73
N LEU A 227 -10.96 3.32 -12.63
CA LEU A 227 -10.85 4.26 -11.52
C LEU A 227 -12.05 5.21 -11.47
N ARG A 228 -12.47 5.73 -12.63
CA ARG A 228 -13.66 6.58 -12.76
C ARG A 228 -14.92 5.82 -12.32
N ASP A 229 -15.10 4.61 -12.83
CA ASP A 229 -16.29 3.81 -12.55
C ASP A 229 -16.38 3.45 -11.05
N LEU A 230 -15.27 3.11 -10.41
CA LEU A 230 -15.23 2.84 -8.97
C LEU A 230 -15.45 4.09 -8.13
N ASP A 231 -14.83 5.22 -8.48
CA ASP A 231 -15.03 6.48 -7.78
C ASP A 231 -16.51 6.91 -7.85
N ALA A 232 -17.14 6.74 -9.01
CA ALA A 232 -18.57 6.99 -9.20
C ALA A 232 -19.47 6.10 -8.32
N LEU A 233 -19.17 4.79 -8.28
CA LEU A 233 -19.93 3.83 -7.49
C LEU A 233 -19.79 4.06 -5.97
N LEU A 234 -18.62 4.54 -5.52
CA LEU A 234 -18.32 4.70 -4.10
C LEU A 234 -18.71 6.08 -3.54
N PHE A 235 -18.58 7.14 -4.34
CA PHE A 235 -18.72 8.52 -3.88
C PHE A 235 -19.80 9.31 -4.64
N GLY A 236 -20.44 8.71 -5.64
CA GLY A 236 -21.43 9.35 -6.51
C GLY A 236 -20.82 9.98 -7.77
N GLU A 237 -21.69 10.47 -8.65
CA GLU A 237 -21.27 11.20 -9.85
C GLU A 237 -20.82 12.62 -9.49
N ASP A 238 -19.68 13.02 -10.04
CA ASP A 238 -19.11 14.36 -9.93
C ASP A 238 -19.16 15.04 -11.31
N PRO A 239 -19.83 16.19 -11.49
CA PRO A 239 -19.90 16.91 -12.76
C PRO A 239 -18.52 17.35 -13.29
N ALA A 240 -17.51 17.47 -12.44
CA ALA A 240 -16.15 17.81 -12.84
C ALA A 240 -15.37 16.59 -13.38
N ARG A 241 -15.93 15.38 -13.28
CA ARG A 241 -15.30 14.15 -13.75
C ARG A 241 -15.40 14.03 -15.28
N PRO A 242 -14.36 13.52 -15.96
CA PRO A 242 -14.41 13.24 -17.38
C PRO A 242 -15.58 12.30 -17.75
N GLU A 243 -16.43 12.75 -18.67
CA GLU A 243 -17.59 11.97 -19.13
C GLU A 243 -17.21 10.87 -20.12
N HIS A 244 -16.12 11.05 -20.89
CA HIS A 244 -15.64 10.10 -21.90
C HIS A 244 -14.11 10.06 -21.94
N ARG A 245 -13.55 8.99 -22.53
CA ARG A 245 -12.10 8.76 -22.56
C ARG A 245 -11.35 9.85 -23.32
N GLU A 246 -11.98 10.43 -24.33
CA GLU A 246 -11.42 11.49 -25.18
C GLU A 246 -11.24 12.84 -24.44
N ALA A 247 -11.82 12.99 -23.24
CA ALA A 247 -11.77 14.22 -22.47
C ALA A 247 -10.53 14.33 -21.54
N VAL A 248 -9.63 13.34 -21.55
CA VAL A 248 -8.46 13.24 -20.64
C VAL A 248 -7.15 13.14 -21.38
#